data_AF-A0A8S9W1H9-F1
#
_entry.id   AF-A0A8S9W1H9-F1
#
_cell.length_a   1.000
_cell.length_b   1.000
_cell.length_c   1.000
_cell.angle_alpha   90.00
_cell.angle_beta   90.00
_cell.angle_gamma   90.00
#
_symmetry.space_group_name_H-M   'P 1'
#
loop_
_entity.id
_entity.type
_entity.pdbx_description
1 polymer ?
#
loop_
_entity_poly.entity_id
_entity_poly.type
_entity_poly.pdbx_seq_one_letter_code
_entity_poly.pdbx_strand_id
1 'polypeptide(L)' 'MLVSELLMTSKRCDYFGESVIRDMTRLALRHYAVNLAQGFPDFPAPEELKKAACDAVMADNNQYAITWGTRE' A
#
# COMPACT_ATOMS: atom_id res chain seq x y z
N MET A 1 -15.48 32.52 -21.50
CA MET A 1 -14.14 32.48 -20.89
C MET A 1 -14.29 32.08 -19.43
N LEU A 2 -14.61 30.81 -19.20
CA LEU A 2 -14.86 30.22 -17.87
C LEU A 2 -14.33 28.78 -17.94
N VAL A 3 -13.02 28.66 -18.11
CA VAL A 3 -12.34 27.36 -17.93
C VAL A 3 -11.76 27.42 -16.53
N SER A 4 -12.45 26.70 -15.64
CA SER A 4 -11.94 26.18 -14.38
C SER A 4 -11.10 27.15 -13.54
N GLU A 5 -11.67 27.65 -12.45
CA GLU A 5 -10.92 27.65 -11.19
C GLU A 5 -10.48 26.20 -10.95
N LEU A 6 -9.34 25.85 -11.54
CA LEU A 6 -8.77 24.53 -11.52
C LEU A 6 -8.39 24.30 -10.06
N LEU A 7 -9.03 23.32 -9.41
CA LEU A 7 -8.77 22.94 -8.02
C LEU A 7 -7.26 22.76 -7.84
N MET A 8 -6.61 23.76 -7.24
CA MET A 8 -5.18 23.73 -6.96
C MET A 8 -4.97 23.03 -5.63
N THR A 9 -4.04 22.08 -5.62
CA THR A 9 -3.56 21.50 -4.37
C THR A 9 -2.84 22.54 -3.53
N SER A 10 -2.73 22.31 -2.22
CA SER A 10 -1.90 23.15 -1.35
C SER A 10 -0.45 23.19 -1.85
N LYS A 11 0.21 24.34 -1.76
CA LYS A 11 1.64 24.51 -2.13
C LYS A 11 2.58 23.50 -1.45
N ARG A 12 2.19 22.99 -0.28
CA ARG A 12 2.97 21.94 0.42
C ARG A 12 3.02 20.63 -0.36
N CYS A 13 2.04 20.39 -1.23
CA CYS A 13 1.98 19.18 -2.05
C CYS A 13 2.93 19.24 -3.25
N ASP A 14 3.41 20.42 -3.63
CA ASP A 14 4.28 20.63 -4.81
C ASP A 14 5.63 19.89 -4.69
N TYR A 15 6.03 19.52 -3.47
CA TYR A 15 7.26 18.78 -3.20
C TYR A 15 7.11 17.26 -3.39
N PHE A 16 5.89 16.73 -3.49
CA PHE A 16 5.67 15.30 -3.70
C PHE A 16 5.65 14.99 -5.19
N GLY A 17 6.53 14.09 -5.61
CA GLY A 17 6.59 13.55 -6.97
C GLY A 17 6.12 12.09 -7.04
N GLU A 18 6.18 11.53 -8.25
CA GLU A 18 5.97 10.10 -8.44
C GLU A 18 7.10 9.28 -7.81
N SER A 19 6.75 8.11 -7.25
CA SER A 19 7.72 7.17 -6.68
C SER A 19 8.45 6.41 -7.79
N VAL A 20 9.77 6.61 -7.87
CA VAL A 20 10.66 5.88 -8.79
C VAL A 20 10.60 4.35 -8.58
N ILE A 21 10.39 3.88 -7.34
CA ILE A 21 10.21 2.45 -7.02
C ILE A 21 8.97 1.89 -7.71
N ARG A 22 7.88 2.67 -7.73
CA ARG A 22 6.64 2.30 -8.44
C ARG A 22 6.85 2.28 -9.95
N ASP A 23 7.60 3.23 -10.49
CA ASP A 23 7.94 3.27 -11.93
C ASP A 23 8.75 2.04 -12.34
N MET A 24 9.78 1.71 -11.56
CA MET A 24 10.62 0.54 -11.80
C MET A 24 9.81 -0.75 -11.77
N THR A 25 8.84 -0.86 -10.86
CA THR A 25 7.92 -2.01 -10.81
C THR A 25 7.14 -2.16 -12.12
N ARG A 26 6.60 -1.07 -12.68
CA ARG A 26 5.88 -1.11 -13.97
C ARG A 26 6.80 -1.47 -15.14
N LEU A 27 8.03 -0.96 -15.15
CA LEU A 27 9.02 -1.27 -16.18
C LEU A 27 9.44 -2.74 -16.12
N ALA A 28 9.76 -3.25 -14.93
CA ALA A 28 10.15 -4.64 -14.72
C ALA A 28 9.05 -5.61 -15.17
N LEU A 29 7.78 -5.34 -14.80
CA LEU A 29 6.64 -6.14 -15.24
C LEU A 29 6.45 -6.12 -16.76
N ARG A 30 6.60 -4.95 -17.40
CA ARG A 30 6.48 -4.82 -18.87
C ARG A 30 7.53 -5.63 -19.63
N HIS A 31 8.74 -5.71 -19.09
CA HIS A 31 9.88 -6.34 -19.75
C HIS A 31 10.23 -7.72 -19.18
N TYR A 32 9.41 -8.28 -18.30
CA TYR A 32 9.67 -9.55 -17.61
C TYR A 32 11.04 -9.59 -16.91
N ALA A 33 11.47 -8.44 -16.38
CA ALA A 33 12.75 -8.30 -15.70
C ALA A 33 12.63 -8.58 -14.19
N VAL A 34 13.73 -9.00 -13.56
CA VAL A 34 13.82 -9.14 -12.11
C VAL A 34 13.77 -7.76 -11.46
N ASN A 35 12.83 -7.55 -10.53
CA ASN A 35 12.64 -6.27 -9.86
C ASN A 35 13.37 -6.21 -8.50
N LEU A 36 14.61 -5.71 -8.50
CA LEU A 36 15.39 -5.50 -7.26
C LEU A 36 15.08 -4.16 -6.57
N ALA A 37 14.18 -3.34 -7.13
CA ALA A 37 13.77 -2.09 -6.52
C ALA A 37 12.58 -2.24 -5.55
N GLN A 38 11.85 -3.37 -5.58
CA GLN A 38 10.71 -3.58 -4.71
C GLN A 38 11.13 -3.70 -3.24
N GLY A 39 10.33 -3.11 -2.34
CA GLY A 39 10.55 -3.15 -0.89
C GLY A 39 9.68 -4.18 -0.15
N PHE A 40 8.93 -5.03 -0.87
CA PHE A 40 8.07 -6.06 -0.27
C PHE A 40 8.62 -7.47 -0.57
N PRO A 41 8.41 -8.44 0.35
CA PRO A 41 8.83 -9.83 0.15
C PRO A 41 8.18 -10.51 -1.07
N ASP A 42 8.93 -11.36 -1.75
CA ASP A 42 8.44 -12.23 -2.84
C ASP A 42 8.08 -13.66 -2.37
N PHE A 43 8.13 -13.90 -1.06
CA PHE A 43 7.78 -15.16 -0.43
C PHE A 43 6.47 -15.06 0.36
N PRO A 44 5.75 -16.18 0.57
CA PRO A 44 4.50 -16.18 1.30
C PRO A 44 4.69 -15.86 2.78
N ALA A 45 3.64 -15.31 3.40
CA ALA A 45 3.57 -15.20 4.86
C ALA A 45 3.61 -16.58 5.54
N PRO A 46 4.10 -16.69 6.80
CA PRO A 46 4.01 -17.90 7.60
C PRO A 46 2.57 -18.42 7.71
N GLU A 47 2.40 -19.74 7.78
CA GLU A 47 1.08 -20.37 7.76
C GLU A 47 0.28 -20.07 9.04
N GLU A 48 0.97 -20.01 10.18
CA GLU A 48 0.39 -19.68 11.47
C GLU A 48 -0.22 -18.27 11.46
N LEU A 49 0.44 -17.32 10.76
CA LEU A 49 -0.06 -15.96 10.62
C LEU A 49 -1.32 -15.89 9.75
N LYS A 50 -1.36 -16.65 8.65
CA LYS A 50 -2.56 -16.72 7.80
C LYS A 50 -3.74 -17.30 8.58
N LYS A 51 -3.50 -18.39 9.30
CA LYS A 51 -4.54 -19.03 10.10
C LYS A 51 -5.07 -18.10 11.19
N ALA A 52 -4.19 -17.42 11.93
CA ALA A 52 -4.60 -16.47 12.96
C ALA A 52 -5.44 -15.31 12.39
N ALA A 53 -5.07 -14.79 11.21
CA ALA A 53 -5.86 -13.77 10.52
C ALA A 53 -7.25 -14.30 10.10
N CYS A 54 -7.33 -15.52 9.57
CA CYS A 54 -8.61 -16.16 9.23
C CYS A 54 -9.48 -16.37 10.48
N ASP A 55 -8.91 -16.92 11.55
CA ASP A 55 -9.62 -17.19 12.81
C ASP A 55 -10.17 -15.89 13.42
N ALA A 56 -9.41 -14.79 13.39
CA ALA A 56 -9.85 -13.48 13.87
C ALA A 56 -11.05 -12.93 13.09
N VAL A 57 -11.03 -13.06 11.75
CA VAL A 57 -12.14 -12.65 10.89
C VAL A 57 -13.39 -13.49 11.16
N MET A 58 -13.23 -14.80 11.33
CA MET A 58 -14.32 -15.73 11.63
C MET A 58 -14.90 -15.56 13.05
N ALA A 59 -14.12 -15.02 13.98
CA ALA A 59 -14.56 -14.67 15.33
C ALA A 59 -15.21 -13.28 15.44
N ASP A 60 -15.54 -12.65 14.31
CA ASP A 60 -16.13 -11.30 14.23
C ASP A 60 -15.26 -10.17 14.82
N ASN A 61 -13.93 -10.34 14.87
CA ASN A 61 -12.99 -9.28 15.22
C ASN A 61 -12.73 -8.33 14.03
N ASN A 62 -13.82 -7.77 13.51
CA ASN A 62 -13.87 -6.98 12.26
C ASN A 62 -14.19 -5.50 12.51
N GLN A 63 -14.30 -5.09 13.78
CA GLN A 63 -14.55 -3.70 14.17
C GLN A 63 -13.24 -2.95 14.38
N TYR A 64 -13.34 -1.62 14.51
CA TYR A 64 -12.17 -0.78 14.75
C TYR A 64 -11.38 -1.26 15.97
N ALA A 65 -10.08 -1.45 15.76
CA ALA A 65 -9.12 -1.59 16.84
C ALA A 65 -9.01 -0.28 17.63
N ILE A 66 -8.50 -0.37 18.87
CA ILE A 66 -8.18 0.81 19.66
C ILE A 66 -7.04 1.61 19.00
N THR A 67 -6.95 2.91 19.28
CA THR A 67 -6.00 3.84 18.64
C THR A 67 -4.54 3.37 18.62
N TRP A 68 -4.14 2.57 19.61
CA TRP A 68 -2.77 2.10 19.80
C TRP A 68 -2.52 0.67 19.27
N GLY A 69 -3.51 0.06 18.62
CA GLY A 69 -3.52 -1.35 18.24
C GLY A 69 -4.17 -2.23 19.30
N THR A 70 -4.83 -3.31 18.86
CA THR A 70 -5.46 -4.27 19.76
C THR A 70 -4.43 -4.84 20.72
N ARG A 71 -4.80 -4.96 22.00
CA ARG A 71 -3.89 -5.37 23.08
C ARG A 71 -3.49 -6.85 23.00
N GLU A 72 -4.33 -7.63 22.33
CA GLU A 72 -4.33 -9.09 22.17
C GLU A 72 -4.66 -9.42 20.72
#